data_AF-A0A497EMY1-F1
#
_entry.id   AF-A0A497EMY1-F1
#
_cell.length_a   1.000
_cell.length_b   1.000
_cell.length_c   1.000
_cell.angle_alpha   90.00
_cell.angle_beta   90.00
_cell.angle_gamma   90.00
#
_symmetry.space_group_name_H-M   'P 1'
#
loop_
_entity.id
_entity.type
_entity.pdbx_description
1 polymer ?
#
loop_
_entity_poly.entity_id
_entity_poly.type
_entity_poly.pdbx_seq_one_letter_code
_entity_poly.pdbx_strand_id
1 'polypeptide(L)'
;MMEMRFSRIDPLAKTILIAAAISVMTYKGTLTYALYVYVFSLVLIPLSRLSLLRLLKIYLAFSPFIVGLSWFNAYIASITATSNPIEVGFMVAARILSLINFSVYFSFTTDPDDLVLSLIHNAKIPYQYAYALSIAYLILVKLLNYYVEVLHSLKGRLAIKWDFEALKLMIPLTASMLAYVSSYVDALSASMEARGFGLSDRSYWRIVKFSRLDTTISALALIAAAMVMLW
;
A
#
# COMPACT_ATOMS: atom_id res chain seq x y z
N MET A 1 3.69 -13.76 -26.38
CA MET A 1 4.34 -12.43 -26.46
C MET A 1 3.30 -11.37 -26.87
N MET A 2 2.28 -11.11 -26.04
CA MET A 2 1.26 -10.08 -26.34
C MET A 2 0.37 -9.73 -25.11
N GLU A 3 0.94 -9.54 -23.90
CA GLU A 3 0.14 -9.17 -22.72
C GLU A 3 0.56 -7.89 -21.98
N MET A 4 1.58 -7.15 -22.46
CA MET A 4 2.15 -6.03 -21.71
C MET A 4 1.88 -4.66 -22.32
N ARG A 5 0.61 -4.23 -22.37
CA ARG A 5 0.29 -2.87 -22.87
C ARG A 5 -0.53 -1.95 -21.96
N PHE A 6 -1.16 -2.44 -20.89
CA PHE A 6 -1.96 -1.59 -20.00
C PHE A 6 -1.42 -1.40 -18.58
N SER A 7 -0.24 -1.95 -18.24
CA SER A 7 0.40 -1.78 -16.92
C SER A 7 1.68 -0.91 -16.95
N ARG A 8 1.82 0.02 -17.92
CA ARG A 8 2.99 0.92 -18.04
C ARG A 8 2.66 2.36 -17.64
N ILE A 9 2.00 2.53 -16.49
CA ILE A 9 1.90 3.85 -15.86
C ILE A 9 2.91 3.83 -14.73
N ASP A 10 3.75 4.87 -14.67
CA ASP A 10 4.78 4.96 -13.64
C ASP A 10 4.18 4.88 -12.23
N PRO A 11 4.76 4.08 -11.32
CA PRO A 11 4.26 3.93 -9.96
C PRO A 11 4.05 5.25 -9.22
N LEU A 12 4.95 6.22 -9.43
CA LEU A 12 4.82 7.55 -8.83
C LEU A 12 3.63 8.34 -9.38
N ALA A 13 3.31 8.20 -10.67
CA ALA A 13 2.15 8.87 -11.24
C ALA A 13 0.86 8.34 -10.59
N LYS A 14 0.80 7.03 -10.32
CA LYS A 14 -0.30 6.41 -9.57
C LYS A 14 -0.38 6.89 -8.13
N THR A 15 0.76 6.99 -7.42
CA THR A 15 0.75 7.52 -6.04
C THR A 15 0.28 8.96 -6.00
N ILE A 16 0.71 9.81 -6.94
CA ILE A 16 0.26 11.20 -7.05
C ILE A 16 -1.25 11.27 -7.30
N LEU A 17 -1.77 10.47 -8.23
CA LEU A 17 -3.19 10.40 -8.55
C LEU A 17 -4.04 10.01 -7.33
N ILE A 18 -3.62 8.94 -6.63
CA ILE A 18 -4.32 8.45 -5.43
C ILE A 18 -4.26 9.50 -4.31
N ALA A 19 -3.08 10.09 -4.07
CA ALA A 19 -2.91 11.14 -3.06
C ALA A 19 -3.80 12.34 -3.35
N ALA A 20 -3.82 12.83 -4.60
CA ALA A 20 -4.67 13.95 -5.02
C ALA A 20 -6.16 13.65 -4.81
N ALA A 21 -6.63 12.44 -5.16
CA ALA A 21 -8.01 12.02 -4.95
C ALA A 21 -8.38 11.97 -3.45
N ILE A 22 -7.50 11.45 -2.60
CA ILE A 22 -7.70 11.41 -1.14
C ILE A 22 -7.71 12.82 -0.54
N SER A 23 -6.83 13.71 -1.01
CA SER A 23 -6.80 15.11 -0.56
C SER A 23 -8.10 15.85 -0.87
N VAL A 24 -8.68 15.67 -2.07
CA VAL A 24 -9.99 16.23 -2.44
C VAL A 24 -11.09 15.78 -1.49
N MET A 25 -11.14 14.47 -1.23
CA MET A 25 -12.13 13.86 -0.33
C MET A 25 -12.02 14.35 1.11
N THR A 26 -10.80 14.69 1.55
CA THR A 26 -10.49 15.11 2.92
C THR A 26 -10.83 16.58 3.14
N TYR A 27 -10.48 17.45 2.17
CA TYR A 27 -10.63 18.90 2.30
C TYR A 27 -12.10 19.36 2.34
N LYS A 28 -12.92 18.91 1.39
CA LYS A 28 -14.31 19.38 1.24
C LYS A 28 -15.30 18.80 2.25
N GLY A 29 -14.93 17.75 2.98
CA GLY A 29 -15.73 17.27 4.11
C GLY A 29 -17.17 16.81 3.80
N THR A 30 -17.55 16.65 2.53
CA THR A 30 -18.95 16.51 2.09
C THR A 30 -19.20 15.19 1.37
N LEU A 31 -20.45 14.69 1.48
CA LEU A 31 -20.86 13.40 0.92
C LEU A 31 -20.68 13.31 -0.59
N THR A 32 -20.96 14.38 -1.33
CA THR A 32 -20.85 14.44 -2.80
C THR A 32 -19.45 14.12 -3.29
N TYR A 33 -18.41 14.74 -2.71
CA TYR A 33 -17.02 14.48 -3.08
C TYR A 33 -16.56 13.08 -2.67
N ALA A 34 -17.03 12.57 -1.53
CA ALA A 34 -16.76 11.20 -1.13
C ALA A 34 -17.35 10.19 -2.14
N LEU A 35 -18.55 10.45 -2.67
CA LEU A 35 -19.17 9.63 -3.71
C LEU A 35 -18.44 9.74 -5.06
N TYR A 36 -18.02 10.94 -5.47
CA TYR A 36 -17.24 11.09 -6.71
C TYR A 36 -15.92 10.32 -6.67
N VAL A 37 -15.20 10.42 -5.54
CA VAL A 37 -13.94 9.68 -5.34
C VAL A 37 -14.20 8.17 -5.25
N TYR A 38 -15.31 7.76 -4.64
CA TYR A 38 -15.71 6.35 -4.62
C TYR A 38 -16.01 5.80 -6.01
N VAL A 39 -16.83 6.48 -6.81
CA VAL A 39 -17.12 6.09 -8.19
C VAL A 39 -15.84 6.05 -9.03
N PHE A 40 -14.97 7.04 -8.89
CA PHE A 40 -13.66 7.04 -9.53
C PHE A 40 -12.81 5.82 -9.13
N SER A 41 -12.78 5.48 -7.84
CA SER A 41 -12.06 4.29 -7.35
C SER A 41 -12.62 2.98 -7.90
N LEU A 42 -13.94 2.87 -8.13
CA LEU A 42 -14.57 1.69 -8.74
C LEU A 42 -14.15 1.51 -10.20
N VAL A 43 -13.99 2.59 -10.95
CA VAL A 43 -13.52 2.54 -12.35
C VAL A 43 -12.08 2.02 -12.45
N LEU A 44 -11.27 2.19 -11.40
CA LEU A 44 -9.89 1.69 -11.37
C LEU A 44 -9.80 0.18 -11.04
N ILE A 45 -10.82 -0.41 -10.42
CA ILE A 45 -10.78 -1.82 -9.98
C ILE A 45 -10.60 -2.79 -11.15
N PRO A 46 -11.33 -2.69 -12.28
CA PRO A 46 -11.13 -3.59 -13.43
C PRO A 46 -9.68 -3.62 -13.94
N LEU A 47 -8.93 -2.52 -13.82
CA LEU A 47 -7.53 -2.46 -14.23
C LEU A 47 -6.62 -3.33 -13.36
N SER A 48 -7.02 -3.63 -12.11
CA SER A 48 -6.27 -4.51 -11.20
C SER A 48 -6.33 -6.00 -11.57
N ARG A 49 -7.20 -6.39 -12.53
CA ARG A 49 -7.39 -7.78 -12.99
C ARG A 49 -7.67 -8.78 -11.85
N LEU A 50 -8.27 -8.31 -10.76
CA LEU A 50 -8.60 -9.14 -9.61
C LEU A 50 -9.86 -9.98 -9.86
N SER A 51 -9.85 -11.20 -9.33
CA SER A 51 -11.06 -12.03 -9.31
C SER A 51 -12.08 -11.42 -8.34
N LEU A 52 -13.35 -11.43 -8.75
CA LEU A 52 -14.45 -10.86 -7.97
C LEU A 52 -14.53 -11.48 -6.56
N LEU A 53 -14.25 -12.78 -6.45
CA LEU A 53 -14.22 -13.50 -5.17
C LEU A 53 -13.14 -12.98 -4.21
N ARG A 54 -11.95 -12.62 -4.72
CA ARG A 54 -10.87 -12.09 -3.88
C ARG A 54 -11.22 -10.70 -3.38
N LEU A 55 -11.81 -9.87 -4.25
CA LEU A 55 -12.28 -8.55 -3.91
C LEU A 55 -13.42 -8.60 -2.87
N LEU A 56 -14.37 -9.52 -3.02
CA LEU A 56 -15.43 -9.74 -2.03
C LEU A 56 -14.86 -10.18 -0.67
N LYS A 57 -13.85 -11.07 -0.65
CA LYS A 57 -13.17 -11.47 0.60
C LYS A 57 -12.49 -10.28 1.27
N ILE A 58 -11.88 -9.37 0.51
CA ILE A 58 -11.28 -8.15 1.04
C ILE A 58 -12.36 -7.26 1.67
N TYR A 59 -13.44 -6.96 0.94
CA TYR A 59 -14.53 -6.17 1.52
C TYR A 59 -15.16 -6.83 2.74
N LEU A 60 -15.31 -8.15 2.75
CA LEU A 60 -15.82 -8.88 3.90
C LEU A 60 -14.89 -8.76 5.10
N ALA A 61 -13.57 -8.88 4.90
CA ALA A 61 -12.58 -8.71 5.96
C ALA A 61 -12.61 -7.29 6.56
N PHE A 62 -12.84 -6.27 5.73
CA PHE A 62 -12.95 -4.87 6.17
C PHE A 62 -14.38 -4.44 6.56
N SER A 63 -15.37 -5.32 6.44
CA SER A 63 -16.78 -4.98 6.73
C SER A 63 -17.01 -4.48 8.16
N PRO A 64 -16.37 -5.02 9.23
CA PRO A 64 -16.57 -4.50 10.58
C PRO A 64 -16.04 -3.08 10.72
N PHE A 65 -14.97 -2.75 10.00
CA PHE A 65 -14.37 -1.42 10.00
C PHE A 65 -15.24 -0.41 9.26
N ILE A 66 -15.78 -0.80 8.09
CA ILE A 66 -16.70 0.04 7.31
C ILE A 66 -17.96 0.35 8.12
N VAL A 67 -18.63 -0.69 8.64
CA VAL A 67 -19.88 -0.53 9.38
C VAL A 67 -19.64 0.18 10.71
N GLY A 68 -18.62 -0.24 11.46
CA GLY A 68 -18.33 0.29 12.79
C GLY A 68 -17.99 1.78 12.78
N LEU A 69 -17.09 2.21 11.89
CA LEU A 69 -16.73 3.63 11.81
C LEU A 69 -17.86 4.48 11.23
N SER A 70 -18.61 3.98 10.25
CA SER A 70 -19.72 4.72 9.67
C SER A 70 -20.84 4.92 10.69
N TRP A 71 -21.18 3.88 11.45
CA TRP A 71 -22.16 3.94 12.53
C TRP A 71 -21.70 4.89 13.65
N PHE A 72 -20.45 4.76 14.10
CA PHE A 72 -19.90 5.61 15.15
C PHE A 72 -19.95 7.10 14.76
N ASN A 73 -19.54 7.44 13.54
CA ASN A 73 -19.56 8.82 13.07
C ASN A 73 -21.00 9.36 12.89
N ALA A 74 -21.93 8.52 12.41
CA ALA A 74 -23.34 8.89 12.35
C ALA A 74 -23.92 9.16 13.75
N TYR A 75 -23.59 8.31 14.73
CA TYR A 75 -24.02 8.48 16.11
C TYR A 75 -23.50 9.78 16.73
N ILE A 76 -22.21 10.10 16.53
CA ILE A 76 -21.63 11.38 16.98
C ILE A 76 -22.36 12.56 16.33
N ALA A 77 -22.62 12.50 15.03
CA ALA A 77 -23.37 13.55 14.33
C ALA A 77 -24.81 13.70 14.85
N SER A 78 -25.46 12.63 15.30
CA SER A 78 -26.79 12.70 15.91
C SER A 78 -26.79 13.40 17.26
N ILE A 79 -25.72 13.24 18.05
CA ILE A 79 -25.61 13.88 19.37
C ILE A 79 -25.27 15.37 19.22
N THR A 80 -24.40 15.71 18.26
CA THR A 80 -23.96 17.10 18.07
C THR A 80 -24.94 17.94 17.27
N ALA A 81 -25.99 17.35 16.67
CA ALA A 81 -27.02 17.99 15.86
C ALA A 81 -26.49 18.97 14.78
N THR A 82 -25.22 18.82 14.38
CA THR A 82 -24.52 19.77 13.50
C THR A 82 -24.72 19.41 12.03
N SER A 83 -24.97 18.14 11.73
CA SER A 83 -25.07 17.61 10.37
C SER A 83 -26.02 16.41 10.34
N ASN A 84 -26.53 16.07 9.16
CA ASN A 84 -27.41 14.91 9.00
C ASN A 84 -26.63 13.61 9.33
N PRO A 85 -27.04 12.87 10.38
CA PRO A 85 -26.33 11.66 10.83
C PRO A 85 -26.16 10.61 9.73
N ILE A 86 -27.19 10.47 8.89
CA ILE A 86 -27.23 9.49 7.81
C ILE A 86 -26.19 9.85 6.74
N GLU A 87 -26.13 11.14 6.36
CA GLU A 87 -25.16 11.62 5.38
C GLU A 87 -23.73 11.44 5.85
N VAL A 88 -23.46 11.71 7.13
CA VAL A 88 -22.12 11.50 7.73
C VAL A 88 -21.74 10.02 7.71
N GLY A 89 -22.67 9.12 8.05
CA GLY A 89 -22.45 7.69 8.00
C GLY A 89 -22.08 7.21 6.59
N PHE A 90 -22.87 7.58 5.58
CA PHE A 90 -22.58 7.23 4.19
C PHE A 90 -21.30 7.86 3.66
N MET A 91 -21.00 9.09 4.07
CA MET A 91 -19.76 9.78 3.69
C MET A 91 -18.56 8.97 4.19
N VAL A 92 -18.56 8.57 5.47
CA VAL A 92 -17.48 7.78 6.05
C VAL A 92 -17.37 6.41 5.40
N ALA A 93 -18.50 5.73 5.12
CA ALA A 93 -18.50 4.47 4.40
C ALA A 93 -17.85 4.59 3.02
N ALA A 94 -18.25 5.60 2.23
CA ALA A 94 -17.69 5.88 0.91
C ALA A 94 -16.18 6.19 0.98
N ARG A 95 -15.73 6.91 2.00
CA ARG A 95 -14.30 7.18 2.24
C ARG A 95 -13.51 5.89 2.45
N ILE A 96 -13.97 5.04 3.37
CA ILE A 96 -13.29 3.78 3.69
C ILE A 96 -13.26 2.87 2.47
N LEU A 97 -14.37 2.74 1.75
CA LEU A 97 -14.43 1.95 0.52
C LEU A 97 -13.48 2.48 -0.56
N SER A 98 -13.40 3.80 -0.73
CA SER A 98 -12.45 4.43 -1.67
C SER A 98 -11.00 4.12 -1.31
N LEU A 99 -10.65 4.20 -0.03
CA LEU A 99 -9.30 3.87 0.46
C LEU A 99 -8.95 2.40 0.23
N ILE A 100 -9.89 1.49 0.47
CA ILE A 100 -9.71 0.06 0.17
C ILE A 100 -9.47 -0.13 -1.33
N ASN A 101 -10.29 0.50 -2.18
CA ASN A 101 -10.17 0.38 -3.63
C ASN A 101 -8.84 0.91 -4.16
N PHE A 102 -8.38 2.06 -3.68
CA PHE A 102 -7.07 2.60 -4.05
C PHE A 102 -5.93 1.72 -3.57
N SER A 103 -6.00 1.19 -2.34
CA SER A 103 -5.00 0.27 -1.80
C SER A 103 -4.90 -1.01 -2.63
N VAL A 104 -6.05 -1.57 -3.01
CA VAL A 104 -6.14 -2.76 -3.86
C VAL A 104 -5.59 -2.46 -5.26
N TYR A 105 -6.02 -1.36 -5.90
CA TYR A 105 -5.50 -0.96 -7.21
C TYR A 105 -3.98 -0.76 -7.18
N PHE A 106 -3.45 -0.08 -6.16
CA PHE A 106 -2.02 0.19 -6.04
C PHE A 106 -1.22 -1.10 -5.85
N SER A 107 -1.63 -1.95 -4.89
CA SER A 107 -0.90 -3.17 -4.50
C SER A 107 -0.84 -4.21 -5.61
N PHE A 108 -1.90 -4.34 -6.42
CA PHE A 108 -1.97 -5.36 -7.48
C PHE A 108 -1.46 -4.88 -8.84
N THR A 109 -1.23 -3.58 -9.03
CA THR A 109 -0.75 -3.03 -10.31
C THR A 109 0.67 -2.49 -10.25
N THR A 110 1.33 -2.56 -9.09
CA THR A 110 2.63 -1.92 -8.85
C THR A 110 3.59 -2.91 -8.21
N ASP A 111 4.68 -3.22 -8.90
CA ASP A 111 5.78 -3.97 -8.32
C ASP A 111 6.62 -3.06 -7.41
N PRO A 112 7.03 -3.52 -6.21
CA PRO A 112 7.76 -2.70 -5.25
C PRO A 112 9.12 -2.22 -5.78
N ASP A 113 9.80 -3.02 -6.59
CA ASP A 113 11.08 -2.65 -7.20
C ASP A 113 10.91 -1.55 -8.27
N ASP A 114 9.80 -1.58 -9.02
CA ASP A 114 9.49 -0.53 -10.00
C ASP A 114 9.16 0.80 -9.28
N LEU A 115 8.53 0.74 -8.10
CA LEU A 115 8.31 1.92 -7.27
C LEU A 115 9.64 2.52 -6.80
N VAL A 116 10.59 1.69 -6.35
CA VAL A 116 11.93 2.15 -5.94
C VAL A 116 12.70 2.76 -7.11
N LEU A 117 12.70 2.11 -8.28
CA LEU A 117 13.34 2.66 -9.47
C LEU A 117 12.69 3.97 -9.92
N SER A 118 11.37 4.11 -9.77
CA SER A 118 10.68 5.35 -10.04
C SER A 118 11.08 6.45 -9.04
N LEU A 119 11.27 6.14 -7.75
CA LEU A 119 11.77 7.10 -6.76
C LEU A 119 13.18 7.60 -7.09
N ILE A 120 14.06 6.71 -7.56
CA ILE A 120 15.43 7.06 -7.96
C ILE A 120 15.41 7.93 -9.22
N HIS A 121 14.78 7.48 -10.30
CA HIS A 121 14.86 8.15 -11.60
C HIS A 121 14.01 9.43 -11.67
N ASN A 122 12.79 9.39 -11.12
CA ASN A 122 11.81 10.46 -11.32
C ASN A 122 11.76 11.43 -10.12
N ALA A 123 11.81 10.92 -8.88
CA ALA A 123 11.87 11.77 -7.69
C ALA A 123 13.31 12.19 -7.31
N LYS A 124 14.32 11.69 -8.05
CA LYS A 124 15.76 11.99 -7.85
C LYS A 124 16.25 11.72 -6.42
N ILE A 125 15.65 10.72 -5.76
CA ILE A 125 16.10 10.30 -4.43
C ILE A 125 17.44 9.56 -4.57
N PRO A 126 18.46 9.86 -3.73
CA PRO A 126 19.71 9.13 -3.76
C PRO A 126 19.46 7.62 -3.59
N TYR A 127 20.10 6.81 -4.43
CA TYR A 127 19.82 5.37 -4.51
C TYR A 127 19.97 4.67 -3.16
N GLN A 128 20.89 5.12 -2.30
CA GLN A 128 21.14 4.56 -0.98
C GLN A 128 19.87 4.52 -0.11
N TYR A 129 19.05 5.58 -0.16
CA TYR A 129 17.79 5.65 0.58
C TYR A 129 16.67 4.87 -0.11
N ALA A 130 16.59 4.95 -1.44
CA ALA A 130 15.53 4.28 -2.18
C ALA A 130 15.66 2.74 -2.11
N TYR A 131 16.88 2.20 -2.23
CA TYR A 131 17.14 0.76 -2.10
C TYR A 131 16.87 0.22 -0.71
N ALA A 132 16.93 1.06 0.34
CA ALA A 132 16.54 0.63 1.68
C ALA A 132 15.09 0.11 1.71
N LEU A 133 14.20 0.64 0.88
CA LEU A 133 12.83 0.16 0.75
C LEU A 133 12.76 -1.26 0.14
N SER A 134 13.49 -1.52 -0.95
CA SER A 134 13.59 -2.86 -1.53
C SER A 134 14.21 -3.85 -0.54
N ILE A 135 15.24 -3.44 0.20
CA ILE A 135 15.88 -4.28 1.23
C ILE A 135 14.90 -4.59 2.36
N ALA A 136 14.17 -3.59 2.86
CA ALA A 136 13.17 -3.78 3.89
C ALA A 136 12.06 -4.75 3.44
N TYR A 137 11.57 -4.61 2.21
CA TYR A 137 10.58 -5.54 1.64
C TYR A 137 11.14 -6.97 1.54
N LEU A 138 12.37 -7.12 1.06
CA LEU A 138 13.04 -8.41 0.95
C LEU A 138 13.23 -9.06 2.33
N ILE A 139 13.65 -8.30 3.35
CA ILE A 139 13.79 -8.76 4.73
C ILE A 139 12.44 -9.19 5.28
N LEU A 140 11.38 -8.42 5.06
CA LEU A 140 10.01 -8.75 5.49
C LEU A 140 9.57 -10.10 4.92
N VAL A 141 9.74 -10.33 3.62
CA VAL A 141 9.38 -11.61 2.98
C VAL A 141 10.20 -12.77 3.55
N LYS A 142 11.52 -12.60 3.74
CA LYS A 142 12.37 -13.61 4.38
C LYS A 142 11.93 -13.92 5.80
N LEU A 143 11.60 -12.88 6.57
CA LEU A 143 11.17 -12.99 7.95
C LEU A 143 9.84 -13.73 8.09
N LEU A 144 8.88 -13.46 7.19
CA LEU A 144 7.61 -14.18 7.14
C LEU A 144 7.80 -15.67 6.80
N ASN A 145 8.69 -15.99 5.86
CA ASN A 145 9.01 -17.38 5.54
C ASN A 145 9.69 -18.09 6.71
N TYR A 146 10.66 -17.44 7.35
CA TYR A 146 11.31 -17.95 8.55
C TYR A 146 10.32 -18.18 9.69
N TYR A 147 9.37 -17.26 9.91
CA TYR A 147 8.31 -17.42 10.89
C TYR A 147 7.47 -18.67 10.66
N VAL A 148 7.05 -18.91 9.42
CA VAL A 148 6.28 -20.12 9.05
C VAL A 148 7.10 -21.38 9.28
N GLU A 149 8.38 -21.37 8.91
CA GLU A 149 9.30 -22.49 9.13
C GLU A 149 9.48 -22.80 10.63
N VAL A 150 9.67 -21.77 11.46
CA VAL A 150 9.77 -21.94 12.91
C VAL A 150 8.47 -22.50 13.48
N LEU A 151 7.31 -22.01 13.08
CA LEU A 151 6.02 -22.56 13.52
C LEU A 151 5.87 -24.04 13.15
N HIS A 152 6.24 -24.41 11.92
CA HIS A 152 6.23 -25.81 11.48
C HIS A 152 7.21 -26.66 12.31
N SER A 153 8.39 -26.15 12.62
CA SER A 153 9.36 -26.86 13.47
C SER A 153 8.85 -27.07 14.91
N LEU A 154 8.15 -26.09 15.47
CA LEU A 154 7.57 -26.16 16.82
C LEU A 154 6.42 -27.19 16.87
N LYS A 155 5.58 -27.23 15.82
CA LYS A 155 4.55 -28.27 15.66
C LYS A 155 5.18 -29.67 15.51
N GLY A 156 6.23 -29.80 14.72
CA GLY A 156 6.95 -31.07 14.53
C GLY A 156 7.60 -31.60 15.80
N ARG A 157 8.02 -30.71 16.71
CA ARG A 157 8.55 -31.05 18.03
C ARG A 157 7.47 -31.25 19.11
N LEU A 158 6.18 -31.18 18.74
CA LEU A 158 5.04 -31.23 19.66
C LEU A 158 5.10 -30.16 20.76
N ALA A 159 5.88 -29.09 20.57
CA ALA A 159 5.97 -27.97 21.49
C ALA A 159 4.71 -27.08 21.42
N ILE A 160 4.02 -27.11 20.27
CA ILE A 160 2.77 -26.41 20.00
C ILE A 160 1.82 -27.37 19.26
N LYS A 161 0.55 -27.41 19.66
CA LYS A 161 -0.53 -28.08 18.89
C LYS A 161 -1.31 -27.11 18.00
N TRP A 162 -1.55 -25.89 18.48
CA TRP A 162 -2.37 -24.89 17.79
C TRP A 162 -1.62 -23.59 17.58
N ASP A 163 -1.87 -22.88 16.48
CA ASP A 163 -1.15 -21.63 16.15
C ASP A 163 -1.29 -20.55 17.24
N PHE A 164 -2.41 -20.53 17.97
CA PHE A 164 -2.61 -19.59 19.07
C PHE A 164 -1.70 -19.84 20.28
N GLU A 165 -1.18 -21.06 20.47
CA GLU A 165 -0.22 -21.34 21.54
C GLU A 165 1.14 -20.70 21.26
N ALA A 166 1.42 -20.30 20.01
CA ALA A 166 2.59 -19.49 19.68
C ALA A 166 2.58 -18.15 20.44
N LEU A 167 1.41 -17.65 20.86
CA LEU A 167 1.30 -16.44 21.68
C LEU A 167 2.05 -16.58 23.03
N LYS A 168 2.09 -17.80 23.59
CA LYS A 168 2.85 -18.08 24.82
C LYS A 168 4.36 -18.06 24.57
N LEU A 169 4.78 -18.24 23.32
CA LEU A 169 6.17 -18.28 22.88
C LEU A 169 6.57 -17.01 22.12
N MET A 170 5.83 -15.91 22.28
CA MET A 170 6.11 -14.65 21.57
C MET A 170 7.50 -14.12 21.86
N ILE A 171 7.94 -14.13 23.11
CA ILE A 171 9.27 -13.64 23.48
C ILE A 171 10.37 -14.44 22.78
N PRO A 172 10.46 -15.79 22.93
CA PRO A 172 11.51 -16.55 22.26
C PRO A 172 11.39 -16.53 20.73
N LEU A 173 10.18 -16.44 20.18
CA LEU A 173 9.94 -16.37 18.74
C LEU A 173 10.40 -15.03 18.14
N THR A 174 10.06 -13.92 18.80
CA THR A 174 10.55 -12.60 18.37
C THR A 174 12.06 -12.45 18.54
N ALA A 175 12.63 -13.01 19.61
CA ALA A 175 14.07 -13.05 19.81
C ALA A 175 14.80 -13.85 18.71
N SER A 176 14.28 -15.02 18.32
CA SER A 176 14.88 -15.82 17.24
C SER A 176 14.77 -15.12 15.88
N MET A 177 13.63 -14.49 15.60
CA MET A 177 13.42 -13.68 14.40
C MET A 177 14.38 -12.50 14.33
N LEU A 178 14.60 -11.80 15.46
CA LEU A 178 15.53 -10.68 15.51
C LEU A 178 16.98 -11.14 15.28
N ALA A 179 17.39 -12.25 15.90
CA ALA A 179 18.72 -12.84 15.70
C ALA A 179 18.94 -13.28 14.24
N TYR A 180 17.91 -13.87 13.62
CA TYR A 180 17.93 -14.24 12.20
C TYR A 180 18.11 -13.01 11.30
N VAL A 181 17.31 -11.97 11.52
CA VAL A 181 17.40 -10.73 10.72
C VAL A 181 18.74 -10.03 10.92
N SER A 182 19.25 -9.94 12.15
CA SER A 182 20.57 -9.34 12.43
C SER A 182 21.66 -10.04 11.62
N SER A 183 21.73 -11.38 11.72
CA SER A 183 22.73 -12.18 11.00
C SER A 183 22.60 -12.01 9.48
N TYR A 184 21.37 -11.91 8.99
CA TYR A 184 21.10 -11.69 7.57
C TYR A 184 21.55 -10.31 7.10
N VAL A 185 21.28 -9.26 7.89
CA VAL A 185 21.65 -7.88 7.58
C VAL A 185 23.16 -7.70 7.57
N ASP A 186 23.88 -8.32 8.52
CA ASP A 186 25.35 -8.27 8.57
C ASP A 186 25.99 -8.93 7.34
N ALA A 187 25.47 -10.09 6.93
CA ALA A 187 25.93 -10.76 5.72
C ALA A 187 25.60 -9.96 4.44
N LEU A 188 24.41 -9.34 4.40
CA LEU A 188 23.97 -8.52 3.29
C LEU A 188 24.80 -7.25 3.16
N SER A 189 25.06 -6.55 4.27
CA SER A 189 25.86 -5.31 4.27
C SER A 189 27.30 -5.57 3.82
N ALA A 190 27.95 -6.60 4.37
CA ALA A 190 29.29 -7.01 3.95
C ALA A 190 29.34 -7.36 2.45
N SER A 191 28.33 -8.07 1.95
CA SER A 191 28.21 -8.40 0.52
C SER A 191 27.98 -7.17 -0.37
N MET A 192 27.21 -6.20 0.12
CA MET A 192 26.92 -4.95 -0.59
C MET A 192 28.16 -4.05 -0.65
N GLU A 193 28.88 -3.91 0.47
CA GLU A 193 30.13 -3.15 0.54
C GLU A 193 31.21 -3.76 -0.35
N ALA A 194 31.36 -5.09 -0.35
CA ALA A 194 32.28 -5.79 -1.25
C ALA A 194 31.97 -5.56 -2.75
N ARG A 195 30.71 -5.26 -3.10
CA ARG A 195 30.27 -4.88 -4.46
C ARG A 195 30.29 -3.36 -4.70
N GLY A 196 30.94 -2.62 -3.80
CA GLY A 196 31.11 -1.16 -3.85
C GLY A 196 29.83 -0.37 -3.59
N PHE A 197 28.82 -0.93 -2.91
CA PHE A 197 27.60 -0.18 -2.57
C PHE A 197 27.97 1.05 -1.75
N GLY A 198 27.55 2.23 -2.19
CA GLY A 198 28.00 3.52 -1.64
C GLY A 198 28.66 4.43 -2.68
N LEU A 199 29.26 3.87 -3.73
CA LEU A 199 29.92 4.63 -4.81
C LEU A 199 28.92 5.38 -5.70
N SER A 200 29.30 6.56 -6.22
CA SER A 200 28.41 7.51 -6.92
C SER A 200 28.04 7.11 -8.35
N ASP A 201 28.91 6.42 -9.08
CA ASP A 201 28.63 6.01 -10.46
C ASP A 201 27.98 4.63 -10.50
N ARG A 202 26.68 4.60 -10.82
CA ARG A 202 25.87 3.38 -10.93
C ARG A 202 25.12 3.34 -12.25
N SER A 203 25.22 2.19 -12.92
CA SER A 203 24.39 1.83 -14.07
C SER A 203 23.17 1.04 -13.61
N TYR A 204 21.98 1.40 -14.09
CA TYR A 204 20.73 0.71 -13.76
C TYR A 204 20.38 -0.33 -14.83
N TRP A 205 20.15 -1.58 -14.41
CA TRP A 205 19.74 -2.66 -15.31
C TRP A 205 18.32 -2.44 -15.87
N ARG A 206 17.41 -1.88 -15.05
CA ARG A 206 16.06 -1.49 -15.45
C ARG A 206 15.91 0.01 -15.28
N ILE A 207 15.47 0.69 -16.34
CA ILE A 207 15.20 2.12 -16.33
C ILE A 207 13.69 2.33 -16.43
N VAL A 208 13.12 2.96 -15.41
CA VAL A 208 11.73 3.41 -15.40
C VAL A 208 11.74 4.84 -15.92
N LYS A 209 11.09 5.07 -17.07
CA LYS A 209 11.03 6.39 -17.70
C LYS A 209 9.63 6.94 -17.56
N PHE A 210 9.53 8.15 -17.03
CA PHE A 210 8.29 8.91 -16.99
C PHE A 210 7.76 9.15 -18.41
N SER A 211 6.64 8.51 -18.74
CA SER A 211 6.01 8.65 -20.05
C SER A 211 5.30 10.00 -20.15
N ARG A 212 5.09 10.49 -21.38
CA ARG A 212 4.26 11.69 -21.61
C ARG A 212 2.84 11.49 -21.07
N LEU A 213 2.31 10.27 -21.15
CA LEU A 213 1.00 9.93 -20.57
C LEU A 213 1.01 10.10 -19.04
N ASP A 214 2.09 9.72 -18.36
CA ASP A 214 2.23 9.85 -16.91
C ASP A 214 2.24 11.33 -16.49
N THR A 215 2.96 12.18 -17.24
CA THR A 215 2.92 13.64 -16.98
C THR A 215 1.52 14.21 -17.13
N THR A 216 0.78 13.82 -18.16
CA THR A 216 -0.58 14.33 -18.38
C THR A 216 -1.54 13.87 -17.30
N ILE A 217 -1.45 12.60 -16.86
CA ILE A 217 -2.32 12.05 -15.82
C ILE A 217 -2.02 12.72 -14.47
N SER A 218 -0.74 12.83 -14.08
CA SER A 218 -0.35 13.47 -12.82
C SER A 218 -0.70 14.96 -12.81
N ALA A 219 -0.45 15.70 -13.90
CA ALA A 219 -0.79 17.10 -14.00
C ALA A 219 -2.30 17.33 -13.93
N LEU A 220 -3.08 16.54 -14.69
CA LEU A 220 -4.54 16.63 -14.68
C LEU A 220 -5.12 16.31 -13.29
N ALA A 221 -4.58 15.29 -12.61
CA ALA A 221 -4.99 14.94 -11.26
C ALA A 221 -4.75 16.07 -10.25
N LEU A 222 -3.57 16.69 -10.30
CA LEU A 222 -3.21 17.81 -9.42
C LEU A 222 -4.04 19.06 -9.72
N ILE A 223 -4.27 19.36 -11.00
CA ILE A 223 -5.09 20.51 -11.42
C ILE A 223 -6.55 20.30 -10.99
N ALA A 224 -7.11 19.11 -11.20
CA ALA A 224 -8.45 18.78 -10.75
C ALA A 224 -8.57 18.90 -9.22
N ALA A 225 -7.58 18.41 -8.47
CA ALA A 225 -7.56 18.55 -7.03
C ALA A 225 -7.47 20.01 -6.57
N ALA A 226 -6.59 20.80 -7.19
CA ALA A 226 -6.43 22.22 -6.89
C ALA A 226 -7.71 23.02 -7.22
N MET A 227 -8.36 22.75 -8.35
CA MET A 227 -9.62 23.40 -8.70
C MET A 227 -10.71 23.12 -7.66
N VAL A 228 -10.81 21.86 -7.19
CA VAL A 228 -11.79 21.48 -6.16
C VAL A 228 -11.47 22.06 -4.78
N MET A 229 -10.19 22.32 -4.49
CA MET A 229 -9.78 22.98 -3.25
C MET A 229 -9.99 24.50 -3.27
N LEU A 230 -9.88 25.14 -4.43
CA LEU A 230 -10.01 26.60 -4.58
C LEU A 230 -11.47 27.06 -4.63
N TRP A 231 -12.36 26.24 -5.20
CA TRP A 231 -13.80 26.39 -5.09
C TRP A 231 -14.29 25.84 -3.76
#